data_AF-A0A9E3KPV2-F1
#
_entry.id   AF-A0A9E3KPV2-F1
#
_cell.length_a   1.000
_cell.length_b   1.000
_cell.length_c   1.000
_cell.angle_alpha   90.00
_cell.angle_beta   90.00
_cell.angle_gamma   90.00
#
_symmetry.space_group_name_H-M   'P 1'
#
loop_
_entity.id
_entity.type
_entity.pdbx_description
1 polymer ?
#
loop_
_entity_poly.entity_id
_entity_poly.type
_entity_poly.pdbx_seq_one_letter_code
_entity_poly.pdbx_strand_id
1 'polypeptide(L)'
;MKKIYSIFLAIIIPIIGLGQTTATFTSNGTFTVPCGVTSISVQAWGGGGGGAGDGNNGASTGGGGGSGYYSSGVIAVTPGQVINYTVGTGGAGGCGGGGGCPAAGGPGGTGGTTTFSTVSALGGSGGSANNGTGGAGGECWFFWCK
;
A
#
# COMPACT_ATOMS: atom_id res chain seq x y z
N MET A 1 45.85 -9.62 -38.55
CA MET A 1 45.23 -8.67 -37.60
C MET A 1 44.19 -9.44 -36.79
N LYS A 2 44.50 -9.67 -35.51
CA LYS A 2 43.84 -10.67 -34.66
C LYS A 2 42.54 -10.11 -34.08
N LYS A 3 41.49 -10.93 -34.23
CA LYS A 3 40.10 -10.79 -33.81
C LYS A 3 39.98 -10.25 -32.37
N ILE A 4 39.32 -9.10 -32.18
CA ILE A 4 39.08 -8.51 -30.84
C ILE A 4 37.57 -8.44 -30.46
N TYR A 5 36.68 -8.97 -31.30
CA TYR A 5 35.21 -8.85 -31.12
C TYR A 5 34.58 -9.78 -30.08
N SER A 6 35.33 -10.26 -29.08
CA SER A 6 34.82 -11.28 -28.14
C SER A 6 34.60 -10.78 -26.70
N ILE A 7 34.77 -9.47 -26.43
CA ILE A 7 34.60 -8.89 -25.08
C ILE A 7 33.41 -7.91 -24.99
N PHE A 8 32.94 -7.36 -26.12
CA PHE A 8 31.74 -6.50 -26.14
C PHE A 8 30.40 -7.26 -26.13
N LEU A 9 30.44 -8.60 -26.24
CA LEU A 9 29.26 -9.49 -26.17
C LEU A 9 29.13 -10.17 -24.78
N ALA A 10 29.81 -9.66 -23.75
CA ALA A 10 29.77 -10.21 -22.39
C ALA A 10 29.28 -9.21 -21.32
N ILE A 11 28.88 -7.98 -21.71
CA ILE A 11 28.35 -6.94 -20.80
C ILE A 11 26.82 -6.73 -20.98
N ILE A 12 26.17 -7.53 -21.83
CA ILE A 12 24.71 -7.55 -22.02
C ILE A 12 24.10 -8.93 -21.71
N ILE A 13 24.80 -9.76 -20.94
CA ILE A 13 24.16 -10.93 -20.33
C ILE A 13 23.32 -10.35 -19.17
N PRO A 14 21.98 -10.32 -19.22
CA PRO A 14 21.24 -10.11 -18.00
C PRO A 14 21.67 -11.26 -17.11
N ILE A 15 22.28 -10.94 -15.97
CA ILE A 15 22.52 -11.93 -14.92
C ILE A 15 21.15 -12.55 -14.66
N ILE A 16 20.92 -13.75 -15.19
CA ILE A 16 19.74 -14.55 -14.88
C ILE A 16 19.97 -15.01 -13.45
N GLY A 17 19.74 -14.08 -12.52
CA GLY A 17 19.72 -14.35 -11.11
C GLY A 17 18.52 -15.25 -10.87
N LEU A 18 18.76 -16.55 -10.71
CA LEU A 18 17.81 -17.50 -10.13
C LEU A 18 17.67 -17.25 -8.62
N GLY A 19 17.45 -15.99 -8.25
CA GLY A 19 17.12 -15.57 -6.90
C GLY A 19 15.77 -14.89 -6.96
N GLN A 20 14.85 -15.28 -6.08
CA GLN A 20 13.63 -14.53 -5.84
C GLN A 20 14.03 -13.10 -5.44
N THR A 21 13.96 -12.17 -6.38
CA THR A 21 14.21 -10.75 -6.11
C THR A 21 12.94 -10.17 -5.53
N THR A 22 13.02 -9.68 -4.30
CA THR A 22 11.94 -8.92 -3.68
C THR A 22 12.23 -7.44 -3.85
N ALA A 23 11.25 -6.71 -4.39
CA ALA A 23 11.28 -5.26 -4.47
C ALA A 23 10.13 -4.71 -3.62
N THR A 24 10.42 -3.74 -2.76
CA THR A 24 9.42 -3.06 -1.93
C THR A 24 9.21 -1.67 -2.48
N PHE A 25 7.95 -1.35 -2.79
CA PHE A 25 7.55 -0.05 -3.30
C PHE A 25 6.68 0.66 -2.26
N THR A 26 7.09 1.85 -1.84
CA THR A 26 6.38 2.67 -0.83
C THR A 26 5.74 3.92 -1.44
N SER A 27 5.89 4.12 -2.75
CA SER A 27 5.34 5.25 -3.49
C SER A 27 4.78 4.75 -4.82
N ASN A 28 3.79 5.47 -5.36
CA ASN A 28 3.20 5.18 -6.66
C ASN A 28 4.26 5.09 -7.77
N GLY A 29 4.00 4.27 -8.77
CA GLY A 29 4.96 4.09 -9.85
C GLY A 29 4.58 3.00 -10.83
N THR A 30 5.60 2.57 -11.57
CA THR A 30 5.47 1.57 -12.63
C THR A 30 6.50 0.48 -12.43
N PHE A 31 6.08 -0.77 -12.57
CA PHE A 31 6.95 -1.94 -12.54
C PHE A 31 7.06 -2.54 -13.94
N THR A 32 8.28 -2.63 -14.47
CA THR A 32 8.55 -3.28 -15.75
C THR A 32 9.00 -4.72 -15.49
N VAL A 33 8.28 -5.67 -16.08
CA VAL A 33 8.55 -7.11 -15.91
C VAL A 33 9.86 -7.46 -16.64
N PRO A 34 10.87 -8.03 -15.94
CA PRO A 34 12.12 -8.42 -16.56
C PRO A 34 11.94 -9.48 -17.64
N CYS A 35 12.87 -9.54 -18.60
CA CYS A 35 12.88 -10.59 -19.60
C CYS A 35 12.98 -11.98 -18.95
N GLY A 36 12.15 -12.93 -19.40
CA GLY A 36 12.12 -14.30 -18.88
C GLY A 36 11.25 -14.52 -17.65
N VAL A 37 10.61 -13.49 -17.11
CA VAL A 37 9.65 -13.62 -16.01
C VAL A 37 8.23 -13.75 -16.56
N THR A 38 7.55 -14.83 -16.20
CA THR A 38 6.15 -15.10 -16.60
C THR A 38 5.17 -15.10 -15.42
N SER A 39 5.69 -15.07 -14.19
CA SER A 39 4.88 -14.97 -12.97
C SER A 39 5.59 -14.14 -11.92
N ILE A 40 4.82 -13.39 -11.14
CA ILE A 40 5.30 -12.60 -10.00
C ILE A 40 4.42 -12.85 -8.78
N SER A 41 5.02 -12.91 -7.59
CA SER A 41 4.29 -12.92 -6.32
C SER A 41 4.22 -11.50 -5.79
N VAL A 42 3.01 -11.03 -5.51
CA VAL A 42 2.74 -9.67 -5.06
C VAL A 42 2.15 -9.72 -3.67
N GLN A 43 2.65 -8.84 -2.81
CA GLN A 43 2.11 -8.59 -1.49
C GLN A 43 1.83 -7.09 -1.40
N ALA A 44 0.59 -6.75 -1.08
CA ALA A 44 0.10 -5.39 -1.00
C ALA A 44 -0.48 -5.13 0.38
N TRP A 45 -0.19 -3.96 0.92
CA TRP A 45 -0.77 -3.45 2.16
C TRP A 45 -1.43 -2.11 1.87
N GLY A 46 -2.69 -1.96 2.25
CA GLY A 46 -3.37 -0.67 2.17
C GLY A 46 -2.88 0.30 3.24
N GLY A 47 -3.15 1.59 3.05
CA GLY A 47 -2.84 2.60 4.05
C GLY A 47 -3.70 2.43 5.30
N GLY A 48 -3.14 2.67 6.49
CA GLY A 48 -3.94 2.73 7.73
C GLY A 48 -4.83 3.97 7.75
N GLY A 49 -5.99 3.90 8.40
CA GLY A 49 -6.83 5.05 8.69
C GLY A 49 -6.18 5.98 9.72
N GLY A 50 -6.55 7.26 9.68
CA GLY A 50 -6.14 8.22 10.70
C GLY A 50 -6.96 8.09 11.98
N GLY A 51 -6.37 8.44 13.12
CA GLY A 51 -7.13 8.58 14.37
C GLY A 51 -8.04 9.81 14.35
N ALA A 52 -9.14 9.78 15.09
CA ALA A 52 -9.96 10.97 15.33
C ALA A 52 -9.26 11.94 16.27
N GLY A 53 -9.65 13.21 16.20
CA GLY A 53 -9.19 14.21 17.17
C GLY A 53 -10.01 14.16 18.48
N ASP A 54 -9.38 14.60 19.57
CA ASP A 54 -10.02 14.71 20.87
C ASP A 54 -11.01 15.89 20.93
N GLY A 55 -12.06 15.73 21.73
CA GLY A 55 -13.03 16.81 21.97
C GLY A 55 -12.56 17.78 23.05
N ASN A 56 -13.10 19.00 23.03
CA ASN A 56 -12.63 20.09 23.88
C ASN A 56 -13.18 20.05 25.32
N ASN A 57 -14.01 19.05 25.66
CA ASN A 57 -14.71 18.94 26.94
C ASN A 57 -13.99 18.05 27.98
N GLY A 58 -12.74 17.63 27.72
CA GLY A 58 -11.91 16.83 28.63
C GLY A 58 -12.39 15.39 28.88
N ALA A 59 -13.61 15.04 28.46
CA ALA A 59 -14.22 13.72 28.60
C ALA A 59 -14.39 12.96 27.26
N SER A 60 -14.02 13.59 26.14
CA SER A 60 -14.21 13.05 24.78
C SER A 60 -12.85 12.70 24.19
N THR A 61 -12.56 11.41 24.05
CA THR A 61 -11.34 10.95 23.37
C THR A 61 -11.60 10.64 21.91
N GLY A 62 -10.56 10.77 21.08
CA GLY A 62 -10.57 10.31 19.70
C GLY A 62 -10.35 8.80 19.60
N GLY A 63 -11.16 8.11 18.80
CA GLY A 63 -10.90 6.72 18.42
C GLY A 63 -9.64 6.60 17.55
N GLY A 64 -8.85 5.55 17.75
CA GLY A 64 -7.69 5.24 16.90
C GLY A 64 -8.09 4.91 15.45
N GLY A 65 -7.17 5.04 14.51
CA GLY A 65 -7.39 4.63 13.12
C GLY A 65 -7.27 3.11 12.93
N GLY A 66 -7.99 2.57 11.94
CA GLY A 66 -7.91 1.15 11.58
C GLY A 66 -6.68 0.81 10.76
N SER A 67 -6.15 -0.41 10.87
CA SER A 67 -5.10 -0.91 9.99
C SER A 67 -5.56 -1.01 8.54
N GLY A 68 -4.64 -0.86 7.58
CA GLY A 68 -4.90 -1.19 6.18
C GLY A 68 -5.02 -2.70 5.96
N TYR A 69 -5.65 -3.08 4.85
CA TYR A 69 -5.83 -4.49 4.49
C TYR A 69 -4.54 -5.07 3.92
N TYR A 70 -4.37 -6.39 4.06
CA TYR A 70 -3.29 -7.12 3.42
C TYR A 70 -3.84 -8.01 2.31
N SER A 71 -3.22 -7.99 1.15
CA SER A 71 -3.61 -8.83 0.02
C SER A 71 -2.37 -9.40 -0.66
N SER A 72 -2.41 -10.69 -1.00
CA SER A 72 -1.33 -11.33 -1.74
C SER A 72 -1.86 -12.21 -2.86
N GLY A 73 -1.08 -12.33 -3.92
CA GLY A 73 -1.46 -13.12 -5.08
C GLY A 73 -0.30 -13.33 -6.04
N VAL A 74 -0.41 -14.40 -6.83
CA VAL A 74 0.50 -14.67 -7.95
C VAL A 74 -0.16 -14.18 -9.22
N ILE A 75 0.53 -13.33 -9.97
CA ILE A 75 0.04 -12.73 -11.20
C ILE A 75 0.85 -13.31 -12.36
N ALA A 76 0.14 -13.83 -13.38
CA ALA A 76 0.75 -14.18 -14.65
C ALA A 76 1.07 -12.89 -15.41
N VAL A 77 2.33 -12.74 -15.84
CA VAL A 77 2.83 -11.53 -16.49
C VAL A 77 3.54 -11.87 -17.80
N THR A 78 3.63 -10.89 -18.69
CA THR A 78 4.39 -11.03 -19.92
C THR A 78 5.76 -10.34 -19.76
N PRO A 79 6.86 -10.96 -20.22
CA PRO A 79 8.16 -10.29 -20.27
C PRO A 79 8.09 -8.91 -20.97
N GLY A 80 8.62 -7.87 -20.34
CA GLY A 80 8.57 -6.49 -20.86
C GLY A 80 7.26 -5.74 -20.61
N GLN A 81 6.26 -6.36 -19.98
CA GLN A 81 5.02 -5.69 -19.59
C GLN A 81 5.29 -4.60 -18.55
N VAL A 82 4.67 -3.44 -18.73
CA VAL A 82 4.68 -2.34 -17.76
C VAL A 82 3.39 -2.39 -16.95
N ILE A 83 3.51 -2.49 -15.63
CA ILE A 83 2.40 -2.55 -14.68
C ILE A 83 2.40 -1.27 -13.84
N ASN A 84 1.35 -0.46 -13.97
CA ASN A 84 1.13 0.68 -13.10
C ASN A 84 0.61 0.18 -11.75
N TYR A 85 1.19 0.68 -10.66
CA TYR A 85 0.74 0.36 -9.32
C TYR A 85 0.59 1.62 -8.47
N THR A 86 -0.35 1.56 -7.53
CA THR A 86 -0.67 2.64 -6.61
C THR A 86 -0.42 2.15 -5.21
N VAL A 87 0.31 2.93 -4.41
CA VAL A 87 0.48 2.68 -2.98
C VAL A 87 -0.48 3.60 -2.24
N GLY A 88 -1.35 3.02 -1.43
CA GLY A 88 -2.30 3.73 -0.59
C GLY A 88 -1.60 4.50 0.51
N THR A 89 -1.94 5.78 0.66
CA THR A 89 -1.41 6.63 1.73
C THR A 89 -2.14 6.37 3.05
N GLY A 90 -1.51 6.72 4.18
CA GLY A 90 -2.23 6.77 5.46
C GLY A 90 -3.36 7.81 5.42
N GLY A 91 -4.44 7.55 6.16
CA GLY A 91 -5.54 8.48 6.35
C GLY A 91 -5.12 9.67 7.22
N ALA A 92 -5.70 10.83 6.95
CA ALA A 92 -5.41 12.05 7.72
C ALA A 92 -5.91 11.92 9.16
N GLY A 93 -5.18 12.51 10.11
CA GLY A 93 -5.67 12.65 11.48
C GLY A 93 -6.89 13.58 11.54
N GLY A 94 -7.86 13.24 12.39
CA GLY A 94 -8.97 14.10 12.72
C GLY A 94 -8.50 15.33 13.50
N CYS A 95 -9.18 16.45 13.32
CA CYS A 95 -8.84 17.68 14.04
C CYS A 95 -9.37 17.66 15.48
N GLY A 96 -8.64 18.30 16.40
CA GLY A 96 -9.09 18.51 17.78
C GLY A 96 -10.24 19.52 17.89
N GLY A 97 -11.04 19.41 18.95
CA GLY A 97 -12.23 20.24 19.11
C GLY A 97 -11.94 21.74 19.30
N GLY A 98 -12.70 22.58 18.60
CA GLY A 98 -12.57 24.05 18.63
C GLY A 98 -11.88 24.65 17.41
N GLY A 99 -11.81 25.98 17.33
CA GLY A 99 -10.98 26.72 16.36
C GLY A 99 -11.14 26.37 14.88
N GLY A 100 -12.33 25.90 14.45
CA GLY A 100 -12.61 25.45 13.08
C GLY A 100 -13.11 24.01 12.96
N CYS A 101 -13.12 23.26 14.06
CA CYS A 101 -13.61 21.88 14.12
C CYS A 101 -14.75 21.68 15.12
N PRO A 102 -15.58 20.64 14.94
CA PRO A 102 -16.64 20.31 15.89
C PRO A 102 -16.09 20.23 17.31
N ALA A 103 -16.83 20.72 18.31
CA ALA A 103 -16.41 20.64 19.72
C ALA A 103 -16.07 19.20 20.17
N ALA A 104 -16.66 18.26 19.45
CA ALA A 104 -16.47 16.83 19.52
C ALA A 104 -15.09 16.26 19.09
N GLY A 105 -14.31 17.04 18.35
CA GLY A 105 -13.25 16.53 17.49
C GLY A 105 -13.81 16.05 16.14
N GLY A 106 -12.93 15.98 15.13
CA GLY A 106 -13.24 15.46 13.80
C GLY A 106 -12.89 13.98 13.65
N PRO A 107 -13.61 13.21 12.82
CA PRO A 107 -13.24 11.83 12.51
C PRO A 107 -11.90 11.79 11.77
N GLY A 108 -11.20 10.66 11.89
CA GLY A 108 -10.01 10.39 11.07
C GLY A 108 -10.38 10.09 9.63
N GLY A 109 -9.45 10.35 8.71
CA GLY A 109 -9.59 9.98 7.30
C GLY A 109 -9.37 8.49 7.08
N THR A 110 -10.03 7.94 6.06
CA THR A 110 -9.75 6.57 5.59
C THR A 110 -8.38 6.50 4.94
N GLY A 111 -7.67 5.39 5.14
CA GLY A 111 -6.46 5.09 4.40
C GLY A 111 -6.73 4.86 2.92
N GLY A 112 -5.72 5.07 2.08
CA GLY A 112 -5.78 4.80 0.65
C GLY A 112 -5.66 3.31 0.34
N THR A 113 -6.25 2.90 -0.78
CA THR A 113 -6.11 1.55 -1.34
C THR A 113 -4.78 1.41 -2.07
N THR A 114 -4.05 0.33 -1.79
CA THR A 114 -2.89 -0.10 -2.58
C THR A 114 -3.36 -1.08 -3.64
N THR A 115 -3.02 -0.82 -4.90
CA THR A 115 -3.41 -1.67 -6.03
C THR A 115 -2.20 -2.00 -6.89
N PHE A 116 -2.04 -3.28 -7.19
CA PHE A 116 -1.04 -3.78 -8.12
C PHE A 116 -1.72 -4.78 -9.07
N SER A 117 -2.05 -4.32 -10.27
CA SER A 117 -2.82 -5.12 -11.25
C SER A 117 -4.11 -5.69 -10.61
N THR A 118 -4.23 -7.01 -10.48
CA THR A 118 -5.40 -7.69 -9.88
C THR A 118 -5.36 -7.79 -8.35
N VAL A 119 -4.20 -7.52 -7.73
CA VAL A 119 -4.05 -7.52 -6.27
C VAL A 119 -4.43 -6.15 -5.74
N SER A 120 -5.48 -6.10 -4.92
CA SER A 120 -5.96 -4.88 -4.27
C SER A 120 -6.01 -5.08 -2.76
N ALA A 121 -5.48 -4.10 -2.03
CA ALA A 121 -5.49 -4.02 -0.59
C ALA A 121 -6.12 -2.68 -0.19
N LEU A 122 -7.36 -2.74 0.33
CA LEU A 122 -8.12 -1.58 0.77
C LEU A 122 -7.41 -0.84 1.92
N GLY A 123 -7.71 0.43 2.08
CA GLY A 123 -7.23 1.20 3.24
C GLY A 123 -8.08 0.98 4.49
N GLY A 124 -7.50 1.24 5.66
CA GLY A 124 -8.19 1.15 6.94
C GLY A 124 -9.19 2.29 7.15
N SER A 125 -10.24 2.03 7.93
CA SER A 125 -11.21 3.09 8.26
C SER A 125 -10.63 4.10 9.25
N GLY A 126 -11.05 5.35 9.15
CA GLY A 126 -10.68 6.37 10.13
C GLY A 126 -11.35 6.16 11.50
N GLY A 127 -10.72 6.67 12.55
CA GLY A 127 -11.28 6.66 13.90
C GLY A 127 -12.50 7.57 14.02
N SER A 128 -13.41 7.23 14.94
CA SER A 128 -14.57 8.07 15.26
C SER A 128 -14.27 9.03 16.41
N ALA A 129 -14.76 10.28 16.31
CA ALA A 129 -14.63 11.28 17.38
C ALA A 129 -15.63 11.02 18.53
N ASN A 130 -15.58 11.82 19.61
CA ASN A 130 -16.54 11.77 20.73
C ASN A 130 -16.65 10.40 21.43
N ASN A 131 -15.55 9.86 21.97
CA ASN A 131 -15.60 8.53 22.59
C ASN A 131 -16.03 7.44 21.58
N GLY A 132 -15.85 7.73 20.29
CA GLY A 132 -16.18 6.84 19.21
C GLY A 132 -15.24 5.64 19.17
N THR A 133 -15.71 4.56 18.56
CA THR A 133 -14.88 3.37 18.37
C THR A 133 -13.67 3.68 17.49
N GLY A 134 -12.62 2.87 17.63
CA GLY A 134 -11.53 2.86 16.66
C GLY A 134 -12.05 2.52 15.26
N GLY A 135 -11.32 2.98 14.24
CA GLY A 135 -11.59 2.62 12.85
C GLY A 135 -11.43 1.11 12.66
N ALA A 136 -12.32 0.52 11.87
CA ALA A 136 -12.21 -0.87 11.48
C ALA A 136 -10.86 -1.11 10.77
N GLY A 137 -10.11 -2.09 11.26
CA GLY A 137 -8.90 -2.57 10.61
C GLY A 137 -9.22 -3.48 9.44
N GLY A 138 -8.26 -3.61 8.53
CA GLY A 138 -8.35 -4.55 7.43
C GLY A 138 -8.18 -5.98 7.91
N GLU A 139 -9.28 -6.73 7.96
CA GLU A 139 -9.24 -8.17 8.21
C GLU A 139 -9.30 -8.92 6.88
N CYS A 140 -8.33 -9.81 6.65
CA CYS A 140 -8.35 -10.68 5.48
C CYS A 140 -8.68 -12.10 5.92
N TRP A 141 -9.94 -12.49 5.76
CA TRP A 141 -10.37 -13.88 5.88
C TRP A 141 -10.31 -14.53 4.50
N PHE A 142 -9.60 -15.65 4.41
CA PHE A 142 -9.53 -16.61 3.30
C PHE A 142 -10.27 -16.16 2.01
N PHE A 143 -9.51 -15.60 1.05
CA PHE A 143 -9.92 -15.18 -0.29
C PHE A 143 -10.81 -13.93 -0.45
N TRP A 144 -11.29 -13.27 0.62
CA TRP A 144 -12.03 -12.00 0.49
C TRP A 144 -11.68 -11.02 1.60
N CYS A 145 -11.00 -9.92 1.24
CA CYS A 145 -10.88 -8.73 2.07
C CYS A 145 -12.16 -7.89 1.87
N LYS A 146 -12.94 -7.64 2.93
CA LYS A 146 -14.15 -6.79 2.92
C LYS A 146 -13.92 -5.48 3.65
#